data_AF-A0A7Y0WK11-F1
#
_entry.id   AF-A0A7Y0WK11-F1
#
_cell.length_a   1.000
_cell.length_b   1.000
_cell.length_c   1.000
_cell.angle_alpha   90.00
_cell.angle_beta   90.00
_cell.angle_gamma   90.00
#
_symmetry.space_group_name_H-M   'P 1'
#
loop_
_entity.id
_entity.type
_entity.pdbx_description
1 polymer ?
#
loop_
_entity_poly.entity_id
_entity_poly.type
_entity_poly.pdbx_seq_one_letter_code
_entity_poly.pdbx_strand_id
1 'polypeptide(L)'
;MGTFAAQTRNSITFGVKVQTRTAPRTLKIRSVFTRHSRAVTDRECSAAASDIALTLRQQLPVQWLLEGGDSFDFDLAAIIDGLDAIKPFGYPEDPPGLALDDLNEQLAKLLDWADDAEIKLIP
;
A
#
# COMPACT_ATOMS: atom_id res chain seq x y z
N MET A 1 41.93 -19.97 -49.39
CA MET A 1 41.09 -21.05 -48.83
C MET A 1 41.26 -21.01 -47.32
N GLY A 2 40.28 -20.97 -46.44
CA GLY A 2 38.83 -20.91 -46.47
C GLY A 2 38.41 -20.67 -45.01
N THR A 3 37.41 -19.83 -44.81
CA THR A 3 36.75 -19.47 -43.54
C THR A 3 36.26 -20.68 -42.75
N PHE A 4 36.23 -20.62 -41.41
CA PHE A 4 35.04 -20.92 -40.60
C PHE A 4 35.16 -20.29 -39.20
N ALA A 5 34.12 -19.53 -38.85
CA ALA A 5 33.90 -18.88 -37.57
C ALA A 5 33.18 -19.81 -36.59
N ALA A 6 33.45 -19.67 -35.29
CA ALA A 6 32.59 -20.03 -34.16
C ALA A 6 33.42 -19.81 -32.87
N GLN A 7 32.94 -19.29 -31.76
CA GLN A 7 31.68 -18.67 -31.39
C GLN A 7 31.94 -18.06 -30.00
N THR A 8 31.42 -16.86 -29.81
CA THR A 8 31.41 -16.09 -28.57
C THR A 8 30.97 -16.91 -27.35
N ARG A 9 31.67 -16.77 -26.22
CA ARG A 9 31.04 -16.76 -24.90
C ARG A 9 31.55 -15.55 -24.14
N ASN A 10 30.92 -14.41 -24.44
CA ASN A 10 30.79 -13.35 -23.46
C ASN A 10 30.12 -14.00 -22.24
N SER A 11 30.88 -14.17 -21.17
CA SER A 11 30.35 -14.40 -19.84
C SER A 11 29.58 -13.14 -19.46
N ILE A 12 28.33 -13.05 -19.90
CA ILE A 12 27.38 -12.11 -19.34
C ILE A 12 27.13 -12.67 -17.94
N THR A 13 27.90 -12.16 -16.97
CA THR A 13 27.49 -12.17 -15.58
C THR A 13 26.10 -11.54 -15.60
N PHE A 14 25.07 -12.38 -15.46
CA PHE A 14 23.78 -11.94 -14.98
C PHE A 14 24.05 -11.44 -13.57
N GLY A 15 24.54 -10.19 -13.47
CA GLY A 15 24.26 -9.38 -12.33
C GLY A 15 22.75 -9.41 -12.27
N VAL A 16 22.24 -10.23 -11.35
CA VAL A 16 20.87 -10.13 -10.89
C VAL A 16 20.77 -8.66 -10.50
N LYS A 17 20.25 -7.85 -11.42
CA LYS A 17 19.60 -6.61 -11.06
C LYS A 17 18.50 -7.13 -10.17
N VAL A 18 18.79 -7.19 -8.87
CA VAL A 18 17.80 -6.91 -7.85
C VAL A 18 17.24 -5.60 -8.38
N GLN A 19 16.13 -5.69 -9.11
CA GLN A 19 15.23 -4.58 -9.23
C GLN A 19 14.83 -4.38 -7.79
N THR A 20 15.64 -3.62 -7.07
CA THR A 20 15.30 -3.05 -5.80
C THR A 20 14.00 -2.38 -6.12
N ARG A 21 12.91 -3.06 -5.74
CA ARG A 21 11.53 -2.64 -5.86
C ARG A 21 11.56 -1.13 -5.84
N THR A 22 11.19 -0.47 -6.93
CA THR A 22 11.04 0.99 -6.89
C THR A 22 9.76 1.27 -6.11
N ALA A 23 9.79 0.87 -4.84
CA ALA A 23 8.89 1.26 -3.80
C ALA A 23 8.91 2.79 -3.78
N PRO A 24 7.77 3.45 -3.80
CA PRO A 24 7.74 4.87 -3.55
C PRO A 24 8.37 5.10 -2.19
N ARG A 25 9.53 5.76 -2.16
CA ARG A 25 10.26 6.07 -0.90
C ARG A 25 9.49 7.04 -0.01
N THR A 26 8.39 7.59 -0.52
CA THR A 26 7.59 8.60 0.15
C THR A 26 6.10 8.42 -0.14
N LEU A 27 5.27 8.46 0.90
CA LEU A 27 3.82 8.38 0.81
C LEU A 27 3.20 9.69 1.36
N LYS A 28 2.48 10.43 0.50
CA LYS A 28 1.79 11.68 0.82
C LYS A 28 0.40 11.38 1.37
N ILE A 29 0.36 10.95 2.62
CA ILE A 29 -0.89 10.56 3.29
C ILE A 29 -1.16 11.40 4.55
N ARG A 30 -0.14 12.08 5.07
CA ARG A 30 -0.27 12.95 6.26
C ARG A 30 -1.29 14.07 6.08
N SER A 31 -1.45 14.59 4.87
CA SER A 31 -2.49 15.57 4.53
C SER A 31 -3.90 14.98 4.66
N VAL A 32 -4.09 13.73 4.24
CA VAL A 32 -5.35 12.99 4.40
C VAL A 32 -5.62 12.72 5.89
N PHE A 33 -4.61 12.26 6.64
CA PHE A 33 -4.70 12.12 8.10
C PHE A 33 -5.08 13.43 8.80
N THR A 34 -4.47 14.54 8.42
CA THR A 34 -4.74 15.86 9.05
C THR A 34 -6.17 16.30 8.78
N ARG A 35 -6.66 16.07 7.56
CA ARG A 35 -8.03 16.38 7.15
C ARG A 35 -9.07 15.59 7.95
N HIS A 36 -8.76 14.33 8.24
CA HIS A 36 -9.67 13.41 8.93
C HIS A 36 -9.38 13.22 10.42
N SER A 37 -8.39 13.93 10.98
CA SER A 37 -8.04 13.90 12.42
C SER A 37 -9.15 14.37 13.36
N ARG A 38 -10.23 14.94 12.81
CA ARG A 38 -11.42 15.37 13.53
C ARG A 38 -12.64 14.50 13.23
N ALA A 39 -12.49 13.42 12.47
CA ALA A 39 -13.55 12.47 12.22
C ALA A 39 -13.95 11.81 13.55
N VAL A 40 -15.21 11.97 13.95
CA VAL A 40 -15.75 11.35 15.17
C VAL A 40 -16.98 10.50 14.87
N THR A 41 -17.60 10.72 13.71
CA THR A 41 -18.77 9.94 13.27
C THR A 41 -18.37 8.82 12.33
N ASP A 42 -19.12 7.72 12.31
CA ASP A 42 -18.88 6.57 11.42
C ASP A 42 -18.79 6.98 9.95
N ARG A 43 -19.61 7.97 9.56
CA ARG A 43 -19.62 8.52 8.20
C ARG A 43 -18.32 9.24 7.85
N GLU A 44 -17.77 10.02 8.79
CA GLU A 44 -16.48 10.68 8.59
C GLU A 44 -15.34 9.67 8.58
N CYS A 45 -15.40 8.65 9.45
CA CYS A 45 -14.39 7.59 9.51
C CYS A 45 -14.37 6.76 8.22
N SER A 46 -15.54 6.38 7.69
CA SER A 46 -15.66 5.68 6.41
C SER A 46 -15.19 6.54 5.24
N ALA A 47 -15.52 7.83 5.23
CA ALA A 47 -15.01 8.76 4.22
C ALA A 47 -13.49 8.89 4.30
N ALA A 48 -12.92 8.93 5.50
CA ALA A 48 -11.48 8.96 5.72
C ALA A 48 -10.80 7.68 5.22
N ALA A 49 -11.35 6.51 5.58
CA ALA A 49 -10.86 5.21 5.16
C ALA A 49 -10.83 5.09 3.63
N SER A 50 -11.92 5.49 2.96
CA SER A 50 -12.03 5.51 1.50
C SER A 50 -11.01 6.44 0.85
N ASP A 51 -10.82 7.65 1.40
CA ASP A 51 -9.86 8.64 0.88
C ASP A 51 -8.42 8.13 1.01
N ILE A 52 -8.12 7.44 2.12
CA ILE A 52 -6.82 6.80 2.38
C ILE A 52 -6.58 5.63 1.43
N ALA A 53 -7.53 4.71 1.31
CA ALA A 53 -7.43 3.56 0.39
C ALA A 53 -7.24 4.01 -1.06
N LEU A 54 -7.98 5.04 -1.49
CA LEU A 54 -7.82 5.62 -2.82
C LEU A 54 -6.43 6.25 -3.00
N THR A 55 -5.94 6.99 -2.00
CA THR A 55 -4.62 7.62 -2.02
C THR A 55 -3.51 6.57 -2.13
N LEU A 56 -3.62 5.46 -1.38
CA LEU A 56 -2.69 4.33 -1.47
C LEU A 56 -2.68 3.74 -2.88
N ARG A 57 -3.86 3.47 -3.46
CA ARG A 57 -3.99 2.96 -4.84
C ARG A 57 -3.40 3.89 -5.89
N GLN A 58 -3.44 5.20 -5.68
CA GLN A 58 -2.90 6.20 -6.61
C GLN A 58 -1.37 6.38 -6.48
N GLN A 59 -0.83 6.25 -5.27
CA GLN A 59 0.59 6.50 -5.02
C GLN A 59 1.45 5.24 -5.09
N LEU A 60 0.87 4.07 -4.81
CA LEU A 60 1.57 2.81 -4.80
C LEU A 60 1.54 2.14 -6.18
N PRO A 61 2.60 1.40 -6.56
CA PRO A 61 2.63 0.67 -7.81
C PRO A 61 1.49 -0.37 -7.87
N VAL A 62 0.73 -0.38 -8.96
CA VAL A 62 -0.40 -1.32 -9.14
C VAL A 62 0.02 -2.80 -8.98
N GLN A 63 1.26 -3.12 -9.35
CA GLN A 63 1.86 -4.45 -9.20
C GLN A 63 1.96 -4.94 -7.74
N TRP A 64 1.86 -4.06 -6.75
CA TRP A 64 1.80 -4.43 -5.33
C TRP A 64 0.39 -4.80 -4.88
N LEU A 65 -0.62 -4.35 -5.64
CA LEU A 65 -2.03 -4.56 -5.36
C LEU A 65 -2.67 -5.63 -6.26
N LEU A 66 -1.92 -6.10 -7.26
CA LEU A 66 -2.38 -7.09 -8.22
C LEU A 66 -2.18 -8.49 -7.65
N GLU A 67 -3.28 -9.09 -7.18
CA GLU A 67 -3.28 -10.44 -6.62
C GLU A 67 -2.68 -11.45 -7.62
N GLY A 68 -1.76 -12.28 -7.13
CA GLY A 68 -1.06 -13.27 -7.95
C GLY A 68 0.16 -12.75 -8.71
N GLY A 69 0.56 -11.48 -8.54
CA GLY A 69 1.82 -10.95 -9.04
C GLY A 69 3.02 -11.30 -8.14
N ASP A 70 4.21 -11.48 -8.73
CA ASP A 70 5.45 -11.74 -7.98
C ASP A 70 5.85 -10.62 -7.00
N SER A 71 5.24 -9.44 -7.14
CA SER A 71 5.48 -8.26 -6.30
C SER A 71 4.28 -7.88 -5.44
N PHE A 72 3.24 -8.73 -5.38
CA PHE A 72 2.04 -8.50 -4.58
C PHE A 72 2.40 -8.41 -3.09
N ASP A 73 1.81 -7.43 -2.43
CA ASP A 73 2.00 -7.18 -1.01
C ASP A 73 0.71 -7.53 -0.27
N PHE A 74 0.73 -8.69 0.40
CA PHE A 74 -0.43 -9.23 1.11
C PHE A 74 -0.86 -8.33 2.28
N ASP A 75 0.10 -7.72 2.98
CA ASP A 75 -0.18 -6.86 4.12
C ASP A 75 -0.84 -5.57 3.64
N LEU A 76 -0.30 -4.96 2.60
CA LEU A 76 -0.89 -3.78 1.96
C LEU A 76 -2.31 -4.04 1.43
N ALA A 77 -2.51 -5.18 0.78
CA ALA A 77 -3.84 -5.56 0.28
C ALA A 77 -4.84 -5.74 1.44
N ALA A 78 -4.43 -6.41 2.51
CA ALA A 78 -5.25 -6.60 3.70
C ALA A 78 -5.60 -5.27 4.39
N ILE A 79 -4.66 -4.31 4.44
CA ILE A 79 -4.91 -2.96 4.96
C ILE A 79 -5.95 -2.24 4.11
N ILE A 80 -5.82 -2.29 2.78
CA ILE A 80 -6.75 -1.63 1.86
C ILE A 80 -8.15 -2.24 1.96
N ASP A 81 -8.24 -3.57 2.01
CA ASP A 81 -9.53 -4.26 2.19
C ASP A 81 -10.15 -3.94 3.56
N GLY A 82 -9.33 -3.83 4.61
CA GLY A 82 -9.76 -3.40 5.94
C GLY A 82 -10.29 -1.96 5.96
N LEU A 83 -9.67 -1.05 5.22
CA LEU A 83 -10.15 0.33 5.06
C LEU A 83 -11.48 0.39 4.29
N ASP A 84 -11.61 -0.40 3.22
CA ASP A 84 -12.84 -0.46 2.43
C ASP A 84 -13.99 -1.16 3.18
N ALA A 85 -13.68 -1.99 4.18
CA ALA A 85 -14.67 -2.62 5.06
C ALA A 85 -15.35 -1.64 6.04
N ILE A 86 -14.75 -0.47 6.29
CA ILE A 86 -15.29 0.55 7.21
C ILE A 86 -16.51 1.21 6.56
N LYS A 87 -17.69 0.83 7.03
CA LYS A 87 -18.96 1.31 6.49
C LYS A 87 -19.35 2.69 7.05
N PRO A 88 -20.07 3.52 6.28
CA PRO A 88 -20.51 4.84 6.72
C PRO A 88 -21.72 4.80 7.68
N PHE A 89 -22.17 3.60 8.02
CA PHE A 89 -23.22 3.32 8.97
C PHE A 89 -22.82 2.07 9.76
N GLY A 90 -22.75 2.17 11.09
CA GLY A 90 -22.72 1.01 11.95
C GLY A 90 -24.06 0.26 11.90
N TYR A 91 -24.03 -1.05 12.04
CA TYR A 91 -25.21 -1.83 12.34
C TYR A 91 -25.72 -1.49 13.74
N PRO A 92 -27.03 -1.63 14.03
CA PRO A 92 -27.57 -1.32 15.35
C PRO A 92 -26.97 -2.15 16.49
N GLU A 93 -26.31 -3.27 16.17
CA GLU A 93 -25.57 -4.13 17.09
C GLU A 93 -24.10 -3.75 17.27
N ASP A 94 -23.58 -2.84 16.44
CA ASP A 94 -22.19 -2.40 16.52
C ASP A 94 -21.98 -1.47 17.71
N PRO A 95 -20.89 -1.64 18.46
CA PRO A 95 -20.56 -0.71 19.53
C PRO A 95 -20.32 0.70 18.98
N PRO A 96 -20.73 1.74 19.73
CA PRO A 96 -20.51 3.12 19.32
C PRO A 96 -19.00 3.38 19.21
N GLY A 97 -18.58 3.94 18.07
CA GLY A 97 -17.16 4.23 17.80
C GLY A 97 -16.39 3.09 17.15
N LEU A 98 -17.03 1.96 16.82
CA LEU A 98 -16.38 0.84 16.12
C LEU A 98 -15.66 1.30 14.84
N ALA A 99 -16.30 2.16 14.04
CA ALA A 99 -15.70 2.66 12.80
C ALA A 99 -14.42 3.50 13.04
N LEU A 100 -14.32 4.18 14.17
CA LEU A 100 -13.12 4.93 14.55
C LEU A 100 -12.02 3.99 15.04
N ASP A 101 -12.38 2.98 15.83
CA ASP A 101 -11.45 1.97 16.31
C ASP A 101 -10.88 1.15 15.14
N ASP A 102 -11.74 0.69 14.23
CA ASP A 102 -11.35 -0.01 13.00
C ASP A 102 -10.43 0.87 12.15
N LEU A 103 -10.79 2.15 11.96
CA LEU A 103 -9.95 3.09 11.23
C LEU A 103 -8.57 3.23 11.89
N ASN A 104 -8.51 3.44 13.21
CA ASN A 104 -7.25 3.57 13.94
C ASN A 104 -6.41 2.29 13.84
N GLU A 105 -7.02 1.11 13.89
CA GLU A 105 -6.33 -0.17 13.73
C GLU A 105 -5.72 -0.31 12.33
N GLN A 106 -6.48 -0.03 11.27
CA GLN A 106 -5.96 -0.10 9.90
C GLN A 106 -4.86 0.93 9.66
N LEU A 107 -4.98 2.10 10.27
CA LEU A 107 -3.95 3.14 10.20
C LEU A 107 -2.67 2.72 10.91
N ALA A 108 -2.76 2.10 12.09
CA ALA A 108 -1.60 1.55 12.78
C ALA A 108 -0.87 0.51 11.91
N LYS A 109 -1.62 -0.44 11.33
CA LYS A 109 -1.06 -1.44 10.40
C LYS A 109 -0.39 -0.80 9.18
N LEU A 110 -0.98 0.28 8.64
CA LEU A 110 -0.39 1.03 7.54
C LEU A 110 0.93 1.71 7.93
N LEU A 111 1.02 2.25 9.15
CA LEU A 111 2.26 2.86 9.66
C LEU A 111 3.34 1.80 9.84
N ASP A 112 3.00 0.66 10.42
CA ASP A 112 3.92 -0.47 10.63
C ASP A 112 4.41 -1.00 9.28
N TRP A 113 3.50 -1.24 8.32
CA TRP A 113 3.86 -1.64 6.96
C TRP A 113 4.77 -0.61 6.27
N ALA A 114 4.49 0.68 6.43
CA ALA A 114 5.31 1.72 5.84
C ALA A 114 6.72 1.75 6.46
N ASP A 115 6.86 1.49 7.76
CA ASP A 115 8.15 1.40 8.44
C ASP A 115 8.95 0.17 7.96
N ASP A 116 8.30 -1.00 7.90
CA ASP A 116 8.87 -2.25 7.40
C ASP A 116 9.31 -2.15 5.92
N ALA A 117 8.55 -1.41 5.11
CA ALA A 117 8.86 -1.15 3.71
C ALA A 117 9.85 0.01 3.49
N GLU A 118 10.37 0.63 4.57
CA GLU A 118 11.23 1.82 4.57
C GLU A 118 10.63 3.03 3.80
N ILE A 119 9.30 3.15 3.80
CA ILE A 119 8.54 4.21 3.12
C ILE A 119 8.33 5.39 4.07
N LYS A 120 8.84 6.56 3.68
CA LYS A 120 8.69 7.78 4.48
C LYS A 120 7.32 8.41 4.30
N LEU A 121 6.59 8.60 5.40
CA LEU A 121 5.31 9.31 5.37
C LEU A 121 5.56 10.83 5.35
N ILE A 122 5.26 11.46 4.22
CA ILE A 122 5.47 12.91 4.01
C ILE A 122 4.13 13.66 4.00
N PRO A 123 4.14 14.95 4.41
CA PRO A 123 2.96 15.82 4.34
C PRO A 123 2.39 15.98 2.93
#